data_AF-W1WEF1-F1
#
_entry.id   AF-W1WEF1-F1
#
_cell.length_a   1.000
_cell.length_b   1.000
_cell.length_c   1.000
_cell.angle_alpha   90.00
_cell.angle_beta   90.00
_cell.angle_gamma   90.00
#
_symmetry.space_group_name_H-M   'P 1'
#
loop_
_entity.id
_entity.type
_entity.pdbx_description
1 polymer ?
#
loop_
_entity_poly.entity_id
_entity_poly.type
_entity_poly.pdbx_seq_one_letter_code
_entity_poly.pdbx_strand_id
1 'polypeptide(L)'
;QIKEIINASIFSVFFIDRNQRVTFNDAGTIDKIRNFAQEQNSLIYEGVLESQFRCNGSDGYLAWLDNVLQIAETANYDGFEGDYDFKIFDNPHEMYDAIKAKNKINNKSRVLAGYCWNWPKEGRMTSLVKDIQIPEHNFGISW
;
A
#
# COMPACT_ATOMS: atom_id res chain seq x y z
N GLN A 1 -22.18 -0.53 -7.23
CA GLN A 1 -22.11 -0.82 -5.78
C GLN A 1 -22.40 0.40 -4.90
N ILE A 2 -21.79 1.57 -5.13
CA ILE A 2 -22.01 2.78 -4.29
C ILE A 2 -23.49 3.21 -4.28
N LYS A 3 -24.11 3.29 -5.47
CA LYS A 3 -25.53 3.67 -5.62
C LYS A 3 -26.45 2.72 -4.84
N GLU A 4 -26.18 1.43 -4.93
CA GLU A 4 -26.95 0.38 -4.27
C GLU A 4 -26.79 0.47 -2.75
N ILE A 5 -25.59 0.75 -2.23
CA ILE A 5 -25.36 0.97 -0.79
C ILE A 5 -26.18 2.17 -0.30
N ILE A 6 -26.10 3.31 -0.99
CA ILE A 6 -26.85 4.52 -0.61
C ILE A 6 -28.35 4.22 -0.61
N ASN A 7 -28.88 3.65 -1.70
CA ASN A 7 -30.31 3.36 -1.87
C ASN A 7 -30.85 2.31 -0.88
N ALA A 8 -30.03 1.34 -0.46
CA ALA A 8 -30.44 0.29 0.46
C ALA A 8 -30.31 0.67 1.94
N SER A 9 -29.85 1.87 2.25
CA SER A 9 -29.51 2.30 3.62
C SER A 9 -30.28 3.56 4.04
N ILE A 10 -30.57 3.67 5.34
CA ILE A 10 -31.05 4.92 5.94
C ILE A 10 -29.88 5.90 6.14
N PHE A 11 -28.69 5.35 6.40
CA PHE A 11 -27.47 6.08 6.64
C PHE A 11 -26.28 5.25 6.16
N SER A 12 -25.38 5.88 5.40
CA SER A 12 -24.18 5.26 4.84
C SER A 12 -22.95 6.02 5.30
N VAL A 13 -21.91 5.30 5.72
CA VAL A 13 -20.59 5.86 6.04
C VAL A 13 -19.57 5.27 5.09
N PHE A 14 -18.83 6.14 4.41
CA PHE A 14 -17.74 5.75 3.52
C PHE A 14 -16.41 6.18 4.10
N PHE A 15 -15.48 5.24 4.27
CA PHE A 15 -14.09 5.52 4.59
C PHE A 15 -13.27 5.43 3.29
N ILE A 16 -12.67 6.54 2.87
CA ILE A 16 -11.93 6.65 1.61
C ILE A 16 -10.53 7.19 1.89
N ASP A 17 -9.53 6.48 1.38
CA ASP A 17 -8.15 6.97 1.28
C ASP A 17 -7.84 7.20 -0.21
N ARG A 18 -7.66 8.46 -0.60
CA ARG A 18 -7.44 8.85 -2.01
C ARG A 18 -6.12 8.33 -2.56
N ASN A 19 -5.13 8.13 -1.69
CA ASN A 19 -3.77 7.77 -2.06
C ASN A 19 -3.57 6.24 -2.10
N GLN A 20 -4.52 5.46 -1.58
CA GLN A 20 -4.51 3.99 -1.59
C GLN A 20 -5.35 3.39 -2.71
N ARG A 21 -5.24 3.95 -3.92
CA ARG A 21 -5.81 3.34 -5.12
C ARG A 21 -4.79 2.39 -5.72
N VAL A 22 -5.10 1.09 -5.70
CA VAL A 22 -4.21 0.02 -6.17
C VAL A 22 -4.44 -0.24 -7.66
N THR A 23 -5.65 -0.04 -8.17
CA THR A 23 -5.98 -0.23 -9.58
C THR A 23 -6.67 0.98 -10.20
N PHE A 24 -6.46 1.19 -11.50
CA PHE A 24 -7.18 2.21 -12.27
C PHE A 24 -8.70 2.03 -12.23
N ASN A 25 -9.16 0.79 -12.02
CA ASN A 25 -10.56 0.42 -11.97
C ASN A 25 -11.16 0.53 -10.56
N ASP A 26 -10.40 0.97 -9.55
CA ASP A 26 -10.92 1.10 -8.19
C ASP A 26 -12.09 2.08 -8.19
N ALA A 27 -13.26 1.55 -7.84
CA ALA A 27 -14.50 2.28 -7.63
C ALA A 27 -14.50 2.94 -6.25
N GLY A 28 -15.22 4.05 -6.08
CA GLY A 28 -15.29 4.74 -4.77
C GLY A 28 -14.62 6.11 -4.74
N THR A 29 -14.50 6.80 -5.87
CA THR A 29 -14.07 8.20 -5.83
C THR A 29 -15.09 9.04 -5.05
N ILE A 30 -14.60 10.04 -4.33
CA ILE A 30 -15.43 10.98 -3.56
C ILE A 30 -16.52 11.59 -4.47
N ASP A 31 -16.16 11.97 -5.70
CA ASP A 31 -17.12 12.54 -6.66
C ASP A 31 -18.24 11.58 -7.04
N LYS A 32 -17.94 10.28 -7.21
CA LYS A 32 -18.98 9.27 -7.49
C LYS A 32 -19.93 9.12 -6.31
N ILE A 33 -19.41 9.11 -5.08
CA ILE A 33 -20.23 9.03 -3.86
C ILE A 33 -21.12 10.27 -3.76
N ARG A 34 -20.55 11.46 -3.97
CA ARG A 34 -21.28 12.73 -3.94
C ARG A 34 -22.40 12.77 -4.98
N ASN A 35 -22.11 12.39 -6.22
CA ASN A 35 -23.09 12.39 -7.30
C ASN A 35 -24.29 11.47 -6.98
N PHE A 36 -24.04 10.24 -6.53
CA PHE A 36 -25.14 9.33 -6.20
C PHE A 36 -25.91 9.76 -4.96
N ALA A 37 -25.24 10.32 -3.95
CA ALA A 37 -25.92 10.86 -2.76
C ALA A 37 -26.83 12.04 -3.14
N GLN A 38 -26.39 12.91 -4.05
CA GLN A 38 -27.21 14.01 -4.59
C GLN A 38 -28.40 13.49 -5.40
N GLU A 39 -28.21 12.50 -6.28
CA GLU A 39 -29.29 11.86 -7.03
C GLU A 39 -30.38 11.26 -6.12
N GLN A 40 -30.00 10.81 -4.91
CA GLN A 40 -30.92 10.26 -3.91
C GLN A 40 -31.40 11.31 -2.90
N ASN A 41 -31.14 12.60 -3.13
CA ASN A 41 -31.49 13.70 -2.22
C ASN A 41 -31.02 13.48 -0.77
N SER A 42 -29.87 12.82 -0.60
CA SER A 42 -29.29 12.53 0.71
C SER A 42 -28.57 13.76 1.28
N LEU A 43 -28.53 13.88 2.60
CA LEU A 43 -27.65 14.83 3.28
C LEU A 43 -26.21 14.31 3.23
N ILE A 44 -25.27 15.17 2.84
CA ILE A 44 -23.87 14.81 2.63
C ILE A 44 -23.02 15.53 3.68
N TYR A 45 -22.25 14.75 4.45
CA TYR A 45 -21.27 15.25 5.39
C TYR A 45 -19.89 14.72 5.00
N GLU A 46 -18.92 15.62 4.87
CA GLU A 46 -17.54 15.28 4.56
C GLU A 46 -16.65 15.71 5.74
N GLY A 47 -15.71 14.83 6.10
CA GLY A 47 -14.75 15.07 7.16
C GLY A 47 -13.44 14.35 6.86
N VAL A 48 -12.36 14.80 7.49
CA VAL A 48 -11.03 14.21 7.37
C VAL A 48 -10.65 13.62 8.72
N LEU A 49 -10.15 12.38 8.73
CA LEU A 49 -9.55 11.78 9.90
C LEU A 49 -8.07 12.18 9.93
N GLU A 50 -7.72 13.12 10.80
CA GLU A 50 -6.37 13.70 10.85
C GLU A 50 -5.36 12.81 11.60
N SER A 51 -5.82 12.03 12.58
CA SER A 51 -4.94 11.18 13.38
C SER A 51 -4.73 9.78 12.80
N GLN A 52 -3.48 9.33 12.85
CA GLN A 52 -2.97 8.10 12.26
C GLN A 52 -2.14 7.33 13.30
N PHE A 53 -2.41 6.03 13.48
CA PHE A 53 -1.68 5.15 14.41
C PHE A 53 -0.84 4.04 13.73
N ARG A 54 -0.82 3.99 12.39
CA ARG A 54 0.10 3.13 11.63
C ARG A 54 1.52 3.59 11.88
N CYS A 55 2.45 2.66 11.64
CA CYS A 55 3.86 2.91 11.84
C CYS A 55 4.20 3.44 13.25
N ASN A 56 3.51 2.90 14.27
CA ASN A 56 3.65 3.30 15.68
C ASN A 56 3.40 4.81 15.93
N GLY A 57 2.61 5.48 15.07
CA GLY A 57 2.38 6.92 15.17
C GLY A 57 3.59 7.77 14.76
N SER A 58 4.53 7.21 13.98
CA SER A 58 5.68 7.97 13.47
C SER A 58 5.25 8.88 12.32
N ASP A 59 4.76 10.07 12.67
CA ASP A 59 4.40 11.12 11.71
C ASP A 59 5.60 11.54 10.86
N GLY A 60 6.81 11.53 11.44
CA GLY A 60 8.05 11.80 10.72
C GLY A 60 8.33 10.80 9.60
N TYR A 61 8.19 9.49 9.87
CA TYR A 61 8.38 8.44 8.85
C TYR A 61 7.36 8.57 7.71
N LEU A 62 6.09 8.82 8.04
CA LEU A 62 5.04 8.95 7.03
C LEU A 62 5.21 10.21 6.19
N ALA A 63 5.52 11.36 6.81
CA ALA A 63 5.74 12.61 6.09
C ALA A 63 6.97 12.51 5.17
N TRP A 64 8.04 11.84 5.61
CA TRP A 64 9.20 11.56 4.77
C TRP A 64 8.83 10.64 3.58
N LEU A 65 8.08 9.56 3.84
CA LEU A 65 7.65 8.62 2.80
C LEU A 65 6.76 9.29 1.75
N ASP A 66 5.78 10.09 2.17
CA ASP A 66 4.90 10.84 1.27
C ASP A 66 5.69 11.83 0.40
N ASN A 67 6.76 12.41 0.95
CA ASN A 67 7.65 13.28 0.18
C ASN A 67 8.50 12.54 -0.84
N VAL A 68 9.11 11.41 -0.45
CA VAL A 68 9.87 10.56 -1.37
C VAL A 68 9.00 10.07 -2.54
N LEU A 69 7.73 9.76 -2.26
CA LEU A 69 6.75 9.35 -3.28
C LEU A 69 6.12 10.51 -4.04
N GLN A 70 6.51 11.77 -3.76
CA GLN A 70 6.00 12.99 -4.37
C GLN A 70 4.48 13.17 -4.20
N ILE A 71 3.94 12.67 -3.09
CA ILE A 71 2.53 12.79 -2.71
C ILE A 71 2.30 14.13 -1.98
N ALA A 72 3.22 14.53 -1.10
CA ALA A 72 3.14 15.77 -0.35
C ALA A 72 4.54 16.32 -0.03
N GLU A 73 4.67 17.64 0.10
CA GLU A 73 5.90 18.26 0.60
C GLU A 73 5.99 18.13 2.13
N THR A 74 7.21 17.99 2.66
CA THR A 74 7.48 17.91 4.10
C THR A 74 8.66 18.79 4.45
N ALA A 75 8.70 19.35 5.66
CA ALA A 75 9.90 20.04 6.16
C ALA A 75 11.03 19.06 6.56
N ASN A 76 10.73 17.76 6.65
CA ASN A 76 11.66 16.69 7.05
C ASN A 76 12.39 16.08 5.84
N TYR A 77 13.23 16.86 5.17
CA TYR A 77 13.93 16.42 3.95
C TYR A 77 15.10 15.47 4.25
N ASP A 78 15.69 15.54 5.44
CA ASP A 78 16.92 14.82 5.81
C ASP A 78 16.69 13.40 6.38
N GLY A 79 15.45 12.89 6.28
CA GLY A 79 15.07 11.56 6.78
C GLY A 79 13.95 11.63 7.81
N PHE A 80 13.86 10.59 8.65
CA PHE A 80 12.90 10.52 9.74
C PHE A 80 13.60 10.08 11.02
N GLU A 81 13.15 10.59 12.16
CA GLU A 81 13.55 10.13 13.49
C GLU A 81 12.57 9.03 13.97
N GLY A 82 13.08 7.99 14.63
CA GLY A 82 12.25 6.96 15.27
C GLY A 82 12.71 5.51 15.07
N ASP A 83 11.81 4.56 15.36
CA ASP A 83 12.08 3.11 15.44
C ASP A 83 12.09 2.37 14.09
N TYR A 84 12.20 3.09 12.96
CA TYR A 84 12.15 2.50 11.63
C TYR A 84 13.54 2.50 10.98
N ASP A 85 13.87 1.38 10.32
CA ASP A 85 15.08 1.26 9.51
C ASP A 85 14.70 1.33 8.02
N PHE A 86 15.23 2.29 7.29
CA PHE A 86 15.17 2.30 5.83
C PHE A 86 16.53 1.87 5.26
N LYS A 87 16.52 0.89 4.35
CA LYS A 87 17.75 0.34 3.74
C LYS A 87 17.54 0.09 2.26
N ILE A 88 18.51 0.51 1.46
CA ILE A 88 18.63 0.18 0.04
C ILE A 88 19.71 -0.90 -0.08
N PHE A 89 19.45 -1.90 -0.90
CA PHE A 89 20.39 -2.99 -1.16
C PHE A 89 20.69 -3.01 -2.66
N ASP A 90 21.98 -3.06 -3.00
CA ASP A 90 22.42 -3.25 -4.38
C ASP A 90 22.31 -4.72 -4.81
N ASN A 91 22.23 -5.66 -3.85
CA ASN A 91 22.13 -7.09 -4.09
C ASN A 91 20.84 -7.68 -3.48
N PRO A 92 19.95 -8.29 -4.30
CA PRO A 92 18.69 -8.87 -3.81
C PRO A 92 18.89 -10.05 -2.86
N HIS A 93 20.01 -10.78 -2.92
CA HIS A 93 20.31 -11.85 -1.97
C HIS A 93 20.52 -11.29 -0.56
N GLU A 94 21.22 -10.16 -0.44
CA GLU A 94 21.46 -9.50 0.86
C GLU A 94 20.16 -8.97 1.46
N MET A 95 19.31 -8.35 0.64
CA MET A 95 17.96 -7.95 1.05
C MET A 95 17.17 -9.15 1.57
N TYR A 96 17.19 -10.27 0.84
CA TYR A 96 16.42 -11.45 1.20
C TYR A 96 16.92 -12.09 2.49
N ASP A 97 18.24 -12.16 2.68
CA ASP A 97 18.84 -12.71 3.90
C ASP A 97 18.62 -11.81 5.12
N ALA A 98 18.61 -10.48 4.95
CA ALA A 98 18.22 -9.54 5.99
C ALA A 98 16.77 -9.79 6.46
N ILE A 99 15.84 -10.03 5.53
CA ILE A 99 14.45 -10.38 5.85
C ILE A 99 14.35 -11.73 6.56
N LYS A 100 15.07 -12.76 6.11
CA LYS A 100 15.12 -14.07 6.81
C LYS A 100 15.67 -13.93 8.23
N ALA A 101 16.69 -13.11 8.43
CA ALA A 101 17.25 -12.87 9.76
C ALA A 101 16.22 -12.25 10.69
N LYS A 102 15.44 -11.26 10.24
CA LYS A 102 14.33 -10.68 11.01
C LYS A 102 13.23 -11.71 11.29
N ASN A 103 12.96 -12.64 10.37
CA ASN A 103 12.02 -13.73 10.60
C ASN A 103 12.42 -14.69 11.72
N LYS A 104 13.71 -14.82 12.06
CA LYS A 104 14.15 -15.63 13.21
C LYS A 104 13.63 -15.10 14.55
N ILE A 105 13.20 -13.84 14.62
CA ILE A 105 12.68 -13.20 15.84
C ILE A 105 11.22 -13.60 16.08
N ASN A 106 10.34 -13.40 15.09
CA ASN A 106 8.88 -13.61 15.25
C ASN A 106 8.16 -14.12 14.00
N ASN A 107 8.89 -14.44 12.93
CA ASN A 107 8.38 -14.94 11.64
C ASN A 107 7.27 -14.08 10.97
N LYS A 108 7.27 -12.76 11.19
CA LYS A 108 6.30 -11.82 10.60
C LYS A 108 6.81 -11.00 9.41
N SER A 109 8.08 -11.15 9.05
CA SER A 109 8.68 -10.44 7.92
C SER A 109 8.31 -11.12 6.60
N ARG A 110 7.97 -10.32 5.60
CA ARG A 110 7.58 -10.80 4.26
C ARG A 110 8.34 -9.99 3.21
N VAL A 111 8.69 -10.64 2.11
CA VAL A 111 9.09 -9.95 0.88
C VAL A 111 7.82 -9.68 0.09
N LEU A 112 7.74 -8.57 -0.63
CA LEU A 112 6.62 -8.21 -1.50
C LEU A 112 7.18 -7.75 -2.84
N ALA A 113 6.43 -7.97 -3.92
CA ALA A 113 6.73 -7.43 -5.25
C ALA A 113 5.43 -6.89 -5.86
N GLY A 114 5.53 -5.75 -6.54
CA GLY A 114 4.38 -5.08 -7.15
C GLY A 114 3.97 -5.67 -8.51
N TYR A 115 2.95 -5.06 -9.12
CA TYR A 115 2.47 -5.42 -10.47
C TYR A 115 3.42 -5.05 -11.62
N CYS A 116 4.55 -4.41 -11.32
CA CYS A 116 5.59 -4.10 -12.30
C CYS A 116 6.33 -5.35 -12.82
N TRP A 117 6.07 -6.51 -12.24
CA TRP A 117 6.60 -7.80 -12.70
C TRP A 117 5.59 -8.54 -13.55
N ASN A 118 6.09 -9.29 -14.53
CA ASN A 118 5.27 -10.29 -15.21
C ASN A 118 5.03 -11.45 -14.24
N TRP A 119 3.77 -11.73 -13.96
CA TRP A 119 3.37 -12.81 -13.07
C TRP A 119 2.87 -14.01 -13.91
N PRO A 120 3.74 -14.95 -14.34
CA PRO A 120 3.32 -16.09 -15.15
C PRO A 120 2.39 -17.01 -14.35
N LYS A 121 1.26 -17.43 -14.92
CA LYS A 121 0.29 -18.30 -14.20
C LYS A 121 0.73 -19.76 -14.16
N GLU A 122 1.49 -20.19 -15.16
CA GLU A 122 1.94 -21.56 -15.31
C GLU A 122 3.02 -21.88 -14.27
N GLY A 123 2.94 -23.07 -13.64
CA GLY A 123 3.98 -23.55 -12.74
C GLY A 123 3.99 -22.96 -11.32
N ARG A 124 3.12 -21.99 -10.99
CA ARG A 124 3.02 -21.37 -9.66
C ARG A 124 2.74 -22.32 -8.50
N MET A 125 2.23 -23.53 -8.77
CA MET A 125 2.00 -24.54 -7.74
C MET A 125 3.30 -25.23 -7.27
N THR A 126 4.45 -24.87 -7.86
CA THR A 126 5.74 -25.48 -7.58
C THR A 126 6.79 -24.40 -7.35
N SER A 127 7.67 -24.60 -6.37
CA SER A 127 8.81 -23.69 -6.12
C SER A 127 9.93 -23.81 -7.16
N LEU A 128 9.79 -24.73 -8.13
CA LEU A 128 10.71 -24.94 -9.23
C LEU A 128 10.65 -23.79 -10.24
N VAL A 129 9.46 -23.23 -10.43
CA VAL A 129 9.25 -22.05 -11.29
C VAL A 129 9.40 -20.80 -10.44
N LYS A 130 10.26 -19.88 -10.87
CA LYS A 130 10.49 -18.60 -10.18
C LYS A 130 9.63 -17.52 -10.81
N ASP A 131 8.73 -16.93 -10.00
CA ASP A 131 7.85 -15.83 -10.41
C ASP A 131 8.65 -14.56 -10.69
N ILE A 132 9.64 -14.27 -9.84
CA ILE A 132 10.50 -13.10 -9.93
C ILE A 132 11.92 -13.58 -10.18
N GLN A 133 12.54 -13.06 -11.24
CA GLN A 133 13.91 -13.38 -11.62
C GLN A 133 14.67 -12.09 -11.89
N ILE A 134 15.83 -11.94 -11.28
CA ILE A 134 16.76 -10.83 -11.52
C ILE A 134 18.05 -11.45 -12.04
N PRO A 135 18.19 -11.60 -13.38
CA PRO A 135 19.29 -12.35 -14.00
C PRO A 135 20.67 -11.79 -13.67
N GLU A 136 20.80 -10.46 -13.62
CA GLU A 136 22.04 -9.73 -13.27
C GLU A 136 22.68 -10.24 -11.96
N HIS A 137 21.84 -10.65 -11.00
CA HIS A 137 22.23 -11.12 -9.68
C HIS A 137 22.07 -12.62 -9.48
N ASN A 138 21.69 -13.36 -10.53
CA ASN A 138 21.30 -14.77 -10.45
C ASN A 138 20.32 -15.02 -9.28
N PHE A 139 19.34 -14.14 -9.13
CA PHE A 139 18.36 -14.20 -8.05
C PHE A 139 17.00 -14.64 -8.60
N GLY A 140 16.35 -15.55 -7.88
CA GLY A 140 15.01 -16.00 -8.23
C GLY A 140 14.21 -16.46 -7.02
N ILE A 141 12.97 -15.98 -6.91
CA ILE A 141 12.04 -16.35 -5.84
C ILE A 141 10.70 -16.80 -6.42
N SER A 142 10.14 -17.84 -5.80
CA SER A 142 8.79 -18.36 -6.05
C SER A 142 7.93 -17.99 -4.85
N TRP A 143 6.68 -17.61 -5.11
CA TRP A 143 5.69 -17.32 -4.08
C TRP A 143 4.89 -18.55 -3.64
#